data_AF-A0A388JTE4-F1
#
_entry.id   AF-A0A388JTE4-F1
#
_cell.length_a   1.000
_cell.length_b   1.000
_cell.length_c   1.000
_cell.angle_alpha   90.00
_cell.angle_beta   90.00
_cell.angle_gamma   90.00
#
_symmetry.space_group_name_H-M   'P 1'
#
loop_
_entity.id
_entity.type
_entity.pdbx_description
1 polymer ?
#
loop_
_entity_poly.entity_id
_entity_poly.type
_entity_poly.pdbx_seq_one_letter_code
_entity_poly.pdbx_strand_id
1 'polypeptide(L)'
;MFINNISLGHWCKNRCRSSDDRPSTSSETRGGRSTSPRGDPKEPSIKEVDKLHLQIEELNRSLASVSEFVQSEKAKKDAKEQAKRDAEEEEQHKPAERKAWEKERKRLEKLQKEKERDAEFEKKMEMQLAMKTGDFFDRLEANLGPVLNVLKQTRGKKQAVCISDPGSESGPGSYGSDTEEIRSQTQKLTIHEKRNRGPEPVLEDSPPMLTPAKRTPRGTKEKGAAATTRVTRSKAKMKTNLSPYMAKMKKTPGQPGTVANLRYHNQAMEELRNLGAQELQAICKDEGIAYNGKIDGIFDIASHRTRKNFGEVEPVDMSGVFEAEEETSVTGDDGGQDEEA
;
A
#
# COMPACT_ATOMS: atom_id res chain seq x y z
N MET A 1 20.94 40.10 27.31
CA MET A 1 20.47 40.31 28.68
C MET A 1 19.00 39.95 28.76
N PHE A 2 18.66 38.76 29.24
CA PHE A 2 17.47 38.47 30.06
C PHE A 2 17.79 37.16 30.79
N ILE A 3 17.72 37.24 32.11
CA ILE A 3 18.05 36.23 33.12
C ILE A 3 16.73 35.57 33.54
N ASN A 4 16.76 34.26 33.83
CA ASN A 4 15.96 33.47 34.81
C ASN A 4 16.15 31.98 34.46
N ASN A 5 17.01 31.15 35.07
CA ASN A 5 17.13 30.70 36.47
C ASN A 5 15.81 30.20 37.09
N ILE A 6 15.90 29.09 37.88
CA ILE A 6 14.88 28.31 38.61
C ILE A 6 14.54 26.98 37.87
N SER A 7 14.63 25.75 38.42
CA SER A 7 14.86 25.22 39.77
C SER A 7 15.43 23.80 39.67
N LEU A 8 16.30 23.46 40.62
CA LEU A 8 16.64 22.10 40.99
C LEU A 8 15.39 21.28 41.34
N GLY A 9 15.36 20.04 40.86
CA GLY A 9 14.47 18.97 41.30
C GLY A 9 15.22 17.64 41.36
N HIS A 10 16.37 17.62 42.04
CA HIS A 10 16.95 16.40 42.58
C HIS A 10 15.98 15.91 43.67
N TRP A 11 15.53 14.65 43.61
CA TRP A 11 14.89 13.77 44.62
C TRP A 11 14.06 12.76 43.77
N CYS A 12 14.38 11.47 43.65
CA CYS A 12 14.46 10.48 44.71
C CYS A 12 15.33 9.29 44.29
N LYS A 13 16.22 8.89 45.20
CA LYS A 13 16.78 7.54 45.31
C LYS A 13 15.64 6.57 45.70
N ASN A 14 15.09 5.82 44.76
CA ASN A 14 14.41 4.56 45.10
C ASN A 14 15.17 3.39 44.49
N ARG A 15 16.20 3.01 45.23
CA ARG A 15 16.89 1.74 45.18
C ARG A 15 15.93 0.68 45.72
N CYS A 16 15.01 0.18 44.91
CA CYS A 16 14.22 -1.00 45.24
C CYS A 16 14.88 -2.22 44.60
N ARG A 17 15.75 -2.85 45.40
CA ARG A 17 16.13 -4.25 45.26
C ARG A 17 14.91 -5.09 45.63
N SER A 18 14.37 -5.84 44.69
CA SER A 18 13.43 -6.95 44.91
C SER A 18 13.63 -7.93 43.75
N SER A 19 13.62 -9.23 43.90
CA SER A 19 13.71 -10.14 45.04
C SER A 19 13.99 -11.46 44.34
N ASP A 20 15.25 -11.90 44.30
CA ASP A 20 15.56 -13.27 43.91
C ASP A 20 15.16 -14.17 45.09
N ASP A 21 13.89 -14.53 45.14
CA ASP A 21 13.36 -15.57 46.02
C ASP A 21 13.87 -16.93 45.53
N ARG A 22 15.13 -17.21 45.85
CA ARG A 22 15.74 -18.53 45.79
C ARG A 22 15.48 -19.19 47.14
N PRO A 23 14.56 -20.17 47.26
CA PRO A 23 14.41 -20.90 48.51
C PRO A 23 15.64 -21.79 48.73
N SER A 24 16.59 -21.28 49.53
CA SER A 24 17.60 -22.08 50.20
C SER A 24 16.93 -22.87 51.32
N THR A 25 16.68 -24.17 51.10
CA THR A 25 16.36 -25.12 52.17
C THR A 25 17.60 -25.92 52.54
N SER A 26 18.56 -25.24 53.20
CA SER A 26 19.61 -25.92 53.98
C SER A 26 19.19 -25.94 55.46
N SER A 27 18.45 -26.96 55.87
CA SER A 27 18.35 -27.32 57.29
C SER A 27 19.25 -28.52 57.54
N GLU A 28 20.49 -28.16 57.82
CA GLU A 28 21.59 -28.98 58.26
C GLU A 28 21.37 -29.50 59.69
N THR A 29 21.95 -30.67 59.93
CA THR A 29 21.76 -31.57 61.06
C THR A 29 22.20 -31.02 62.42
N ARG A 30 21.35 -31.17 63.44
CA ARG A 30 21.76 -31.46 64.84
C ARG A 30 20.94 -32.66 65.30
N GLY A 31 21.51 -33.83 65.55
CA GLY A 31 22.58 -34.03 66.53
C GLY A 31 21.99 -34.26 67.92
N GLY A 32 21.00 -35.14 68.06
CA GLY A 32 20.39 -35.52 69.33
C GLY A 32 20.61 -37.00 69.61
N ARG A 33 21.69 -37.33 70.33
CA ARG A 33 21.91 -38.66 70.90
C ARG A 33 20.86 -38.90 71.99
N SER A 34 19.89 -39.77 71.71
CA SER A 34 18.95 -40.28 72.70
C SER A 34 19.18 -41.78 72.84
N THR A 35 19.80 -42.17 73.95
CA THR A 35 19.94 -43.56 74.38
C THR A 35 18.56 -44.09 74.79
N SER A 36 17.93 -44.85 73.89
CA SER A 36 16.66 -45.54 74.14
C SER A 36 16.93 -46.99 74.61
N PRO A 37 16.12 -47.55 75.53
CA PRO A 37 16.33 -48.86 76.14
C PRO A 37 16.28 -50.00 75.12
N ARG A 38 17.21 -50.96 75.25
CA ARG A 38 17.15 -52.26 74.56
C ARG A 38 15.94 -53.04 75.07
N GLY A 39 14.81 -52.93 74.38
CA GLY A 39 13.72 -53.90 74.44
C GLY A 39 14.04 -55.05 73.52
N ASP A 40 13.95 -56.28 74.02
CA ASP A 40 14.14 -57.48 73.23
C ASP A 40 13.16 -57.51 72.04
N PRO A 41 13.62 -57.82 70.80
CA PRO A 41 12.78 -57.84 69.62
C PRO A 41 11.78 -58.98 69.74
N LYS A 42 10.54 -58.61 70.10
CA LYS A 42 9.39 -59.48 69.98
C LYS A 42 9.15 -59.65 68.48
N GLU A 43 9.53 -60.80 67.92
CA GLU A 43 9.31 -61.10 66.51
C GLU A 43 7.82 -60.92 66.18
N PRO A 44 7.47 -60.01 65.27
CA PRO A 44 6.09 -59.84 64.86
C PRO A 44 5.63 -61.13 64.20
N SER A 45 4.44 -61.59 64.58
CA SER A 45 3.90 -62.81 63.96
C SER A 45 3.73 -62.56 62.46
N ILE A 46 4.12 -63.53 61.62
CA ILE A 46 4.13 -63.42 60.15
C ILE A 46 2.79 -62.87 59.60
N LYS A 47 1.68 -63.18 60.26
CA LYS A 47 0.32 -62.72 59.91
C LYS A 47 0.12 -61.21 60.04
N GLU A 48 0.80 -60.55 60.97
CA GLU A 48 0.72 -59.08 61.14
C GLU A 48 1.48 -58.35 60.04
N VAL A 49 2.60 -58.95 59.58
CA VAL A 49 3.42 -58.42 58.48
C VAL A 49 2.62 -58.43 57.18
N ASP A 50 1.94 -59.53 56.87
CA ASP A 50 1.10 -59.64 55.67
C ASP A 50 -0.04 -58.60 55.65
N LYS A 51 -0.66 -58.34 56.81
CA LYS A 51 -1.72 -57.32 56.93
C LYS A 51 -1.19 -55.90 56.67
N LEU A 52 0.00 -55.59 57.16
CA LEU A 52 0.65 -54.30 56.92
C LEU A 52 1.01 -54.14 55.44
N HIS A 53 1.49 -55.20 54.78
CA HIS A 53 1.77 -55.17 53.34
C HIS A 53 0.53 -54.84 52.51
N LEU A 54 -0.61 -55.47 52.80
CA LEU A 54 -1.87 -55.17 52.10
C LEU A 54 -2.32 -53.72 52.30
N GLN A 55 -2.17 -53.17 53.51
CA GLN A 55 -2.49 -51.76 53.78
C GLN A 55 -1.56 -50.80 53.04
N ILE A 56 -0.27 -51.11 52.95
CA ILE A 56 0.70 -50.32 52.18
C ILE A 56 0.35 -50.34 50.69
N GLU A 57 -0.03 -51.50 50.14
CA GLU A 57 -0.47 -51.60 48.74
C GLU A 57 -1.75 -50.80 48.47
N GLU A 58 -2.73 -50.87 49.36
CA GLU A 58 -3.97 -50.08 49.25
C GLU A 58 -3.69 -48.58 49.29
N LEU A 59 -2.83 -48.13 50.22
CA LEU A 59 -2.38 -46.74 50.28
C LEU A 59 -1.65 -46.31 49.01
N ASN A 60 -0.74 -47.14 48.49
CA ASN A 60 -0.03 -46.85 47.24
C ASN A 60 -0.98 -46.71 46.05
N ARG A 61 -2.02 -47.56 45.94
CA ARG A 61 -3.05 -47.43 44.90
C ARG A 61 -3.85 -46.14 45.06
N SER A 62 -4.23 -45.78 46.29
CA SER A 62 -4.97 -44.53 46.55
C SER A 62 -4.13 -43.29 46.20
N LEU A 63 -2.83 -43.30 46.54
CA LEU A 63 -1.91 -42.21 46.23
C LEU A 63 -1.66 -42.08 44.72
N ALA A 64 -1.55 -43.21 44.01
CA ALA A 64 -1.44 -43.21 42.55
C ALA A 64 -2.69 -42.57 41.90
N SER A 65 -3.89 -42.94 42.36
CA SER A 65 -5.15 -42.37 41.87
C SER A 65 -5.25 -40.86 42.12
N VAL A 66 -4.88 -40.38 43.30
CA VAL A 66 -4.85 -38.93 43.61
C VAL A 66 -3.81 -38.20 42.76
N SER A 67 -2.64 -38.79 42.53
CA SER A 67 -1.60 -38.22 41.66
C SER A 67 -2.07 -38.07 40.22
N GLU A 68 -2.69 -39.12 39.65
CA GLU A 68 -3.26 -39.07 38.29
C GLU A 68 -4.34 -37.99 38.17
N PHE A 69 -5.21 -37.87 39.18
CA PHE A 69 -6.24 -36.82 39.20
C PHE A 69 -5.61 -35.41 39.14
N VAL A 70 -4.60 -35.14 39.97
CA VAL A 70 -3.91 -33.84 39.97
C VAL A 70 -3.21 -33.56 38.63
N GLN A 71 -2.57 -34.57 38.03
CA GLN A 71 -1.94 -34.42 36.72
C GLN A 71 -2.99 -34.12 35.63
N SER A 72 -4.13 -34.81 35.66
CA SER A 72 -5.24 -34.57 34.71
C SER A 72 -5.84 -33.17 34.87
N GLU A 73 -5.96 -32.67 36.11
CA GLU A 73 -6.50 -31.34 36.38
C GLU A 73 -5.55 -30.24 35.91
N LYS A 74 -4.23 -30.44 36.10
CA LYS A 74 -3.19 -29.56 35.57
C LYS A 74 -3.21 -29.54 34.04
N ALA A 75 -3.19 -30.70 33.39
CA ALA A 75 -3.24 -30.81 31.94
C ALA A 75 -4.49 -30.14 31.34
N LYS A 76 -5.64 -30.26 32.02
CA LYS A 76 -6.88 -29.59 31.62
C LYS A 76 -6.82 -28.07 31.77
N LYS A 77 -6.14 -27.55 32.81
CA LYS A 77 -5.91 -26.10 32.97
C LYS A 77 -4.97 -25.58 31.89
N ASP A 78 -3.87 -26.26 31.63
CA ASP A 78 -2.89 -25.86 30.63
C ASP A 78 -3.49 -25.85 29.22
N ALA A 79 -4.25 -26.90 28.86
CA ALA A 79 -4.95 -26.95 27.57
C ALA A 79 -5.99 -25.83 27.42
N LYS A 80 -6.71 -25.48 28.50
CA LYS A 80 -7.69 -24.39 28.48
C LYS A 80 -7.02 -23.02 28.38
N GLU A 81 -5.85 -22.84 29.00
CA GLU A 81 -5.08 -21.61 28.88
C GLU A 81 -4.50 -21.46 27.48
N GLN A 82 -3.92 -22.51 26.93
CA GLN A 82 -3.37 -22.51 25.58
C GLN A 82 -4.45 -22.22 24.54
N ALA A 83 -5.62 -22.87 24.64
CA ALA A 83 -6.75 -22.58 23.76
C ALA A 83 -7.24 -21.12 23.85
N LYS A 84 -7.10 -20.46 25.00
CA LYS A 84 -7.43 -19.03 25.13
C LYS A 84 -6.38 -18.14 24.46
N ARG A 85 -5.09 -18.46 24.61
CA ARG A 85 -4.01 -17.71 23.95
C ARG A 85 -4.12 -17.81 22.43
N ASP A 86 -4.38 -19.01 21.91
CA ASP A 86 -4.52 -19.24 20.46
C ASP A 86 -5.75 -18.51 19.90
N ALA A 87 -6.88 -18.49 20.62
CA ALA A 87 -8.07 -17.76 20.21
C ALA A 87 -7.86 -16.23 20.18
N GLU A 88 -7.10 -15.69 21.14
CA GLU A 88 -6.75 -14.26 21.18
C GLU A 88 -5.79 -13.89 20.04
N GLU A 89 -4.79 -14.73 19.75
CA GLU A 89 -3.86 -14.52 18.63
C GLU A 89 -4.60 -14.56 17.28
N GLU A 90 -5.52 -15.50 17.08
CA GLU A 90 -6.32 -15.59 15.86
C GLU A 90 -7.22 -14.35 15.66
N GLU A 91 -7.77 -13.79 16.75
CA GLU A 91 -8.56 -12.55 16.70
C GLU A 91 -7.69 -11.34 16.31
N GLN A 92 -6.43 -11.29 16.73
CA GLN A 92 -5.50 -10.24 16.34
C GLN A 92 -5.03 -10.34 14.88
N HIS A 93 -4.95 -11.55 14.31
CA HIS A 93 -4.55 -11.74 12.91
C HIS A 93 -5.65 -11.35 11.90
N LYS A 94 -6.92 -11.61 12.19
CA LYS A 94 -8.07 -11.30 11.32
C LYS A 94 -8.14 -9.84 10.83
N PRO A 95 -7.98 -8.78 11.67
CA PRO A 95 -8.04 -7.40 11.20
C PRO A 95 -6.81 -7.00 10.36
N ALA A 96 -5.65 -7.59 10.60
CA ALA A 96 -4.45 -7.34 9.79
C ALA A 96 -4.61 -7.92 8.39
N GLU A 97 -5.14 -9.14 8.29
CA GLU A 97 -5.43 -9.80 7.02
C GLU A 97 -6.50 -9.05 6.22
N ARG A 98 -7.62 -8.63 6.85
CA ARG A 98 -8.65 -7.83 6.18
C ARG A 98 -8.11 -6.51 5.62
N LYS A 99 -7.23 -5.83 6.37
CA LYS A 99 -6.57 -4.60 5.90
C LYS A 99 -5.62 -4.86 4.73
N ALA A 100 -4.91 -5.99 4.72
CA ALA A 100 -4.06 -6.37 3.60
C ALA A 100 -4.87 -6.62 2.32
N TRP A 101 -5.95 -7.40 2.44
CA TRP A 101 -6.88 -7.66 1.33
C TRP A 101 -7.53 -6.38 0.78
N GLU A 102 -7.95 -5.45 1.65
CA GLU A 102 -8.54 -4.18 1.21
C GLU A 102 -7.51 -3.29 0.47
N LYS A 103 -6.27 -3.25 0.95
CA LYS A 103 -5.17 -2.53 0.28
C LYS A 103 -4.89 -3.12 -1.10
N GLU A 104 -4.89 -4.45 -1.22
CA GLU A 104 -4.65 -5.13 -2.49
C GLU A 104 -5.78 -4.86 -3.49
N ARG A 105 -7.04 -4.89 -3.05
CA ARG A 105 -8.18 -4.51 -3.88
C ARG A 105 -8.07 -3.06 -4.38
N LYS A 106 -7.67 -2.14 -3.50
CA LYS A 106 -7.45 -0.72 -3.87
C LYS A 106 -6.29 -0.55 -4.86
N ARG A 107 -5.24 -1.37 -4.81
CA ARG A 107 -4.14 -1.35 -5.77
C ARG A 107 -4.58 -1.81 -7.15
N LEU A 108 -5.34 -2.89 -7.23
CA LEU A 108 -5.89 -3.40 -8.49
C LEU A 108 -6.85 -2.39 -9.13
N GLU A 109 -7.71 -1.76 -8.34
CA GLU A 109 -8.63 -0.72 -8.83
C GLU A 109 -7.86 0.51 -9.36
N LYS A 110 -6.81 0.96 -8.68
CA LYS A 110 -5.94 2.05 -9.16
C LYS A 110 -5.27 1.70 -10.49
N LEU A 111 -4.78 0.47 -10.62
CA LEU A 111 -4.12 -0.01 -11.82
C LEU A 111 -5.10 -0.07 -13.01
N GLN A 112 -6.36 -0.43 -12.78
CA GLN A 112 -7.41 -0.36 -13.80
C GLN A 112 -7.72 1.08 -14.22
N LYS A 113 -7.89 1.98 -13.25
CA LYS A 113 -8.12 3.41 -13.53
C LYS A 113 -6.96 4.05 -14.30
N GLU A 114 -5.72 3.65 -14.01
CA GLU A 114 -4.54 4.12 -14.72
C GLU A 114 -4.55 3.65 -16.18
N LYS A 115 -4.80 2.36 -16.42
CA LYS A 115 -4.97 1.80 -17.77
C LYS A 115 -6.07 2.51 -18.58
N GLU A 116 -7.17 2.87 -17.93
CA GLU A 116 -8.26 3.63 -18.57
C GLU A 116 -7.79 5.04 -18.97
N ARG A 117 -7.09 5.76 -18.09
CA ARG A 117 -6.52 7.08 -18.41
C ARG A 117 -5.50 7.02 -19.55
N ASP A 118 -4.68 5.98 -19.58
CA ASP A 118 -3.68 5.81 -20.65
C ASP A 118 -4.36 5.55 -21.99
N ALA A 119 -5.40 4.71 -22.03
CA ALA A 119 -6.21 4.50 -23.22
C ALA A 119 -6.94 5.77 -23.69
N GLU A 120 -7.41 6.61 -22.76
CA GLU A 120 -7.98 7.92 -23.11
C GLU A 120 -6.92 8.87 -23.71
N PHE A 121 -5.71 8.87 -23.16
CA PHE A 121 -4.62 9.70 -23.66
C PHE A 121 -4.18 9.26 -25.05
N GLU A 122 -4.06 7.96 -25.27
CA GLU A 122 -3.73 7.36 -26.57
C GLU A 122 -4.77 7.75 -27.64
N LYS A 123 -6.07 7.62 -27.35
CA LYS A 123 -7.15 8.07 -28.26
C LYS A 123 -7.05 9.56 -28.61
N LYS A 124 -6.73 10.41 -27.63
CA LYS A 124 -6.55 11.85 -27.88
C LYS A 124 -5.33 12.12 -28.77
N MET A 125 -4.24 11.39 -28.56
CA MET A 125 -3.04 11.50 -29.38
C MET A 125 -3.30 11.03 -30.82
N GLU A 126 -3.96 9.88 -30.99
CA GLU A 126 -4.37 9.35 -32.28
C GLU A 126 -5.28 10.33 -33.03
N MET A 127 -6.29 10.89 -32.35
CA MET A 127 -7.17 11.90 -32.94
C MET A 127 -6.38 13.15 -33.40
N GLN A 128 -5.41 13.63 -32.60
CA GLN A 128 -4.56 14.76 -33.02
C GLN A 128 -3.67 14.43 -34.22
N LEU A 129 -3.12 13.21 -34.27
CA LEU A 129 -2.35 12.72 -35.42
C LEU A 129 -3.22 12.66 -36.68
N ALA A 130 -4.43 12.12 -36.58
CA ALA A 130 -5.38 12.05 -37.68
C ALA A 130 -5.76 13.45 -38.19
N MET A 131 -6.05 14.40 -37.29
CA MET A 131 -6.34 15.79 -37.66
C MET A 131 -5.17 16.47 -38.38
N LYS A 132 -3.95 16.37 -37.84
CA LYS A 132 -2.76 16.96 -38.48
C LYS A 132 -2.44 16.32 -39.83
N THR A 133 -2.66 15.02 -39.95
CA THR A 133 -2.43 14.28 -41.20
C THR A 133 -3.46 14.67 -42.26
N GLY A 134 -4.73 14.83 -41.88
CA GLY A 134 -5.77 15.38 -42.76
C GLY A 134 -5.43 16.79 -43.25
N ASP A 135 -5.10 17.70 -42.33
CA ASP A 135 -4.68 19.08 -42.68
C ASP A 135 -3.45 19.09 -43.62
N PHE A 136 -2.53 18.15 -43.47
CA PHE A 136 -1.37 18.00 -44.34
C PHE A 136 -1.77 17.54 -45.75
N PHE A 137 -2.64 16.55 -45.86
CA PHE A 137 -3.15 16.09 -47.16
C PHE A 137 -3.98 17.16 -47.86
N ASP A 138 -4.82 17.90 -47.14
CA ASP A 138 -5.61 19.01 -47.68
C ASP A 138 -4.69 20.11 -48.23
N ARG A 139 -3.59 20.45 -47.51
CA ARG A 139 -2.58 21.40 -48.00
C ARG A 139 -1.84 20.87 -49.22
N LEU A 140 -1.51 19.58 -49.24
CA LEU A 140 -0.80 18.96 -50.35
C LEU A 140 -1.69 18.95 -51.61
N GLU A 141 -2.97 18.62 -51.48
CA GLU A 141 -3.95 18.67 -52.55
C GLU A 141 -4.21 20.10 -53.04
N ALA A 142 -4.28 21.08 -52.15
CA ALA A 142 -4.43 22.48 -52.54
C ALA A 142 -3.23 23.00 -53.37
N ASN A 143 -2.00 22.60 -53.00
CA ASN A 143 -0.78 23.07 -53.67
C ASN A 143 -0.47 22.29 -54.97
N LEU A 144 -0.67 20.96 -54.98
CA LEU A 144 -0.31 20.10 -56.11
C LEU A 144 -1.49 19.68 -56.98
N GLY A 145 -2.72 19.80 -56.49
CA GLY A 145 -3.94 19.41 -57.19
C GLY A 145 -4.07 20.06 -58.58
N PRO A 146 -3.85 21.37 -58.75
CA PRO A 146 -3.86 22.01 -60.06
C PRO A 146 -2.79 21.43 -61.01
N VAL A 147 -1.57 21.21 -60.52
CA VAL A 147 -0.45 20.66 -61.30
C VAL A 147 -0.74 19.23 -61.75
N LEU A 148 -1.25 18.39 -60.83
CA LEU A 148 -1.65 17.01 -61.12
C LEU A 148 -2.84 16.94 -62.10
N ASN A 149 -3.78 17.88 -62.01
CA ASN A 149 -4.91 17.97 -62.94
C ASN A 149 -4.44 18.34 -64.35
N VAL A 150 -3.50 19.27 -64.50
CA VAL A 150 -2.89 19.59 -65.82
C VAL A 150 -2.18 18.36 -66.39
N LEU A 151 -1.38 17.65 -65.58
CA LEU A 151 -0.70 16.43 -66.01
C LEU A 151 -1.70 15.34 -66.46
N LYS A 152 -2.82 15.16 -65.74
CA LYS A 152 -3.90 14.24 -66.13
C LYS A 152 -4.54 14.60 -67.48
N GLN A 153 -4.81 15.88 -67.73
CA GLN A 153 -5.44 16.33 -68.98
C GLN A 153 -4.51 16.20 -70.19
N THR A 154 -3.20 16.30 -70.00
CA THR A 154 -2.22 16.10 -71.09
C THR A 154 -2.00 14.64 -71.50
N ARG A 155 -2.44 13.67 -70.70
CA ARG A 155 -2.44 12.25 -71.08
C ARG A 155 -3.70 11.91 -71.88
N GLY A 156 -3.76 12.40 -73.11
CA GLY A 156 -4.76 11.99 -74.09
C GLY A 156 -4.72 10.47 -74.32
N LYS A 157 -5.85 9.80 -74.05
CA LYS A 157 -6.36 8.55 -74.64
C LYS A 157 -5.31 7.58 -75.24
N LYS A 158 -4.28 7.23 -74.49
CA LYS A 158 -3.47 6.02 -74.75
C LYS A 158 -3.82 5.03 -73.66
N GLN A 159 -4.49 3.95 -74.06
CA GLN A 159 -4.81 2.78 -73.28
C GLN A 159 -3.52 2.25 -72.65
N ALA A 160 -3.21 2.73 -71.45
CA ALA A 160 -2.10 2.22 -70.66
C ALA A 160 -2.55 0.85 -70.16
N VAL A 161 -2.09 -0.17 -70.88
CA VAL A 161 -2.01 -1.54 -70.39
C VAL A 161 -1.34 -1.48 -69.01
N CYS A 162 -2.11 -1.70 -67.95
CA CYS A 162 -1.55 -2.00 -66.64
C CYS A 162 -0.77 -3.29 -66.78
N ILE A 163 0.54 -3.18 -66.94
CA ILE A 163 1.46 -4.26 -66.63
C ILE A 163 1.49 -4.29 -65.10
N SER A 164 0.56 -5.06 -64.53
CA SER A 164 0.65 -5.51 -63.15
C SER A 164 1.91 -6.36 -63.07
N ASP A 165 2.97 -5.82 -62.48
CA ASP A 165 4.18 -6.57 -62.21
C ASP A 165 3.95 -7.39 -60.92
N PRO A 166 3.84 -8.73 -60.99
CA PRO A 166 3.61 -9.58 -59.82
C PRO A 166 4.96 -9.85 -59.16
N GLY A 167 5.55 -8.85 -58.52
CA GLY A 167 6.95 -8.96 -58.10
C GLY A 167 7.40 -7.89 -57.12
N SER A 168 6.60 -7.60 -56.10
CA SER A 168 7.13 -6.91 -54.93
C SER A 168 6.73 -7.71 -53.70
N GLU A 169 7.55 -8.73 -53.49
CA GLU A 169 7.72 -9.48 -52.26
C GLU A 169 8.09 -8.50 -51.15
N SER A 170 7.07 -7.92 -50.51
CA SER A 170 7.25 -7.23 -49.24
C SER A 170 7.61 -8.30 -48.22
N GLY A 171 8.89 -8.34 -47.86
CA GLY A 171 9.42 -9.25 -46.84
C GLY A 171 8.55 -9.20 -45.58
N PRO A 172 8.28 -10.36 -44.95
CA PRO A 172 7.44 -10.44 -43.77
C PRO A 172 8.17 -9.73 -42.62
N GLY A 173 7.82 -8.47 -42.40
CA GLY A 173 8.05 -7.81 -41.12
C GLY A 173 7.32 -8.63 -40.07
N SER A 174 8.12 -9.35 -39.29
CA SER A 174 7.71 -10.28 -38.23
C SER A 174 6.88 -9.58 -37.15
N TYR A 175 5.59 -9.41 -37.43
CA TYR A 175 4.52 -9.08 -36.47
C TYR A 175 3.63 -10.31 -36.23
N GLY A 176 4.18 -11.52 -36.43
CA GLY A 176 3.45 -12.78 -36.36
C GLY A 176 3.29 -13.37 -34.95
N SER A 177 4.02 -12.88 -33.94
CA SER A 177 4.08 -13.54 -32.63
C SER A 177 2.74 -13.47 -31.87
N ASP A 178 2.07 -12.32 -31.87
CA ASP A 178 0.90 -12.11 -31.02
C ASP A 178 -0.34 -12.86 -31.54
N THR A 179 -0.48 -12.99 -32.85
CA THR A 179 -1.62 -13.71 -33.44
C THR A 179 -1.49 -15.22 -33.33
N GLU A 180 -0.26 -15.74 -33.33
CA GLU A 180 0.02 -17.17 -33.16
C GLU A 180 -0.17 -17.60 -31.70
N GLU A 181 0.14 -16.73 -30.74
CA GLU A 181 -0.16 -16.95 -29.31
C GLU A 181 -1.67 -17.00 -29.05
N ILE A 182 -2.45 -16.08 -29.63
CA ILE A 182 -3.92 -16.09 -29.52
C ILE A 182 -4.49 -17.37 -30.17
N ARG A 183 -3.98 -17.78 -31.34
CA ARG A 183 -4.45 -18.99 -32.02
C ARG A 183 -4.13 -20.25 -31.20
N SER A 184 -2.97 -20.30 -30.56
CA SER A 184 -2.54 -21.39 -29.67
C SER A 184 -3.36 -21.45 -28.37
N GLN A 185 -3.64 -20.29 -27.74
CA GLN A 185 -4.49 -20.21 -26.55
C GLN A 185 -5.94 -20.59 -26.87
N THR A 186 -6.47 -20.14 -28.02
CA THR A 186 -7.85 -20.43 -28.42
C THR A 186 -8.05 -21.90 -28.78
N GLN A 187 -7.04 -22.57 -29.36
CA GLN A 187 -7.09 -24.00 -29.64
C GLN A 187 -7.18 -24.85 -28.36
N LYS A 188 -6.60 -24.39 -27.24
CA LYS A 188 -6.77 -25.01 -25.92
C LYS A 188 -8.15 -24.80 -25.30
N LEU A 189 -8.94 -23.84 -25.79
CA LEU A 189 -10.34 -23.63 -25.37
C LEU A 189 -11.31 -24.57 -26.11
N THR A 190 -10.87 -25.76 -26.51
CA THR A 190 -11.76 -26.79 -27.03
C THR A 190 -12.69 -27.23 -25.89
N ILE A 191 -13.87 -26.62 -25.79
CA ILE A 191 -14.88 -26.97 -24.78
C ILE A 191 -15.47 -28.32 -25.19
N HIS A 192 -14.87 -29.41 -24.68
CA HIS A 192 -15.35 -30.78 -24.85
C HIS A 192 -16.55 -31.08 -23.93
N GLU A 193 -16.85 -30.16 -23.01
CA GLU A 193 -17.99 -30.26 -22.11
C GLU A 193 -19.19 -29.52 -22.72
N LYS A 194 -19.97 -30.24 -23.53
CA LYS A 194 -21.35 -29.83 -23.79
C LYS A 194 -22.10 -29.86 -22.46
N ARG A 195 -22.26 -28.70 -21.84
CA ARG A 195 -23.14 -28.56 -20.68
C ARG A 195 -24.52 -29.07 -21.07
N ASN A 196 -24.95 -30.14 -20.43
CA ASN A 196 -26.36 -30.52 -20.41
C ASN A 196 -27.09 -29.32 -19.81
N ARG A 197 -27.90 -28.63 -20.61
CA ARG A 197 -28.84 -27.62 -20.11
C ARG A 197 -29.62 -28.29 -18.98
N GLY A 198 -29.46 -27.76 -17.77
CA GLY A 198 -30.26 -28.20 -16.63
C GLY A 198 -31.75 -28.02 -16.93
N PRO A 199 -32.63 -28.68 -16.16
CA PRO A 199 -34.08 -28.50 -16.28
C PRO A 199 -34.41 -27.01 -16.31
N GLU A 200 -35.09 -26.58 -17.37
CA GLU A 200 -35.41 -25.18 -17.61
C GLU A 200 -36.23 -24.66 -16.41
N PRO A 201 -35.77 -23.63 -15.69
CA PRO A 201 -36.53 -23.09 -14.59
C PRO A 201 -37.84 -22.54 -15.16
N VAL A 202 -38.97 -23.04 -14.64
CA VAL A 202 -40.31 -22.55 -14.98
C VAL A 202 -40.40 -21.10 -14.49
N LEU A 203 -40.09 -20.16 -15.37
CA LEU A 203 -40.27 -18.74 -15.16
C LEU A 203 -41.74 -18.41 -15.39
N GLU A 204 -42.57 -18.68 -14.38
CA GLU A 204 -43.91 -18.10 -14.36
C GLU A 204 -43.78 -16.59 -14.13
N ASP A 205 -44.37 -15.82 -15.06
CA ASP A 205 -44.76 -14.42 -14.88
C ASP A 205 -43.66 -13.34 -14.89
N SER A 206 -42.66 -13.47 -15.76
CA SER A 206 -41.84 -12.31 -16.14
C SER A 206 -42.56 -11.46 -17.21
N PRO A 207 -42.79 -10.16 -16.96
CA PRO A 207 -43.48 -9.29 -17.91
C PRO A 207 -42.71 -9.23 -19.23
N PRO A 208 -43.41 -9.20 -20.39
CA PRO A 208 -42.78 -9.23 -21.70
C PRO A 208 -41.83 -8.04 -21.83
N MET A 209 -40.54 -8.35 -21.88
CA MET A 209 -39.50 -7.36 -22.03
C MET A 209 -39.65 -6.71 -23.41
N LEU A 210 -40.14 -5.46 -23.45
CA LEU A 210 -40.26 -4.64 -24.64
C LEU A 210 -38.87 -4.39 -25.23
N THR A 211 -38.45 -5.27 -26.13
CA THR A 211 -37.23 -5.06 -26.90
C THR A 211 -37.48 -3.92 -27.91
N PRO A 212 -36.62 -2.89 -27.97
CA PRO A 212 -36.77 -1.82 -28.94
C PRO A 212 -36.70 -2.40 -30.37
N ALA A 213 -37.75 -2.11 -31.15
CA ALA A 213 -37.90 -2.60 -32.51
C ALA A 213 -36.65 -2.28 -33.36
N LYS A 214 -36.09 -3.31 -34.00
CA LYS A 214 -34.98 -3.23 -34.95
C LYS A 214 -35.26 -2.17 -36.02
N ARG A 215 -34.59 -1.02 -35.93
CA ARG A 215 -34.51 -0.05 -37.04
C ARG A 215 -33.53 -0.57 -38.09
N THR A 216 -34.08 -1.02 -39.21
CA THR A 216 -33.35 -1.18 -40.46
C THR A 216 -32.95 0.21 -40.99
N PRO A 217 -31.67 0.44 -41.35
CA PRO A 217 -31.28 1.67 -42.03
C PRO A 217 -31.72 1.59 -43.49
N ARG A 218 -32.91 2.11 -43.79
CA ARG A 218 -33.27 2.53 -45.15
C ARG A 218 -32.56 3.85 -45.41
N GLY A 219 -31.62 3.85 -46.37
CA GLY A 219 -31.06 5.10 -46.89
C GLY A 219 -32.15 5.95 -47.53
N THR A 220 -31.93 7.27 -47.59
CA THR A 220 -32.06 8.14 -48.78
C THR A 220 -31.64 9.56 -48.37
N LYS A 221 -31.01 10.24 -49.33
CA LYS A 221 -30.59 11.65 -49.36
C LYS A 221 -31.71 12.59 -48.88
N GLU A 222 -31.37 13.69 -48.21
CA GLU A 222 -31.65 15.07 -48.67
C GLU A 222 -31.32 16.17 -47.63
N LYS A 223 -30.66 17.21 -48.14
CA LYS A 223 -30.74 18.65 -47.81
C LYS A 223 -31.59 19.10 -46.61
N GLY A 224 -30.96 19.92 -45.76
CA GLY A 224 -31.61 20.90 -44.86
C GLY A 224 -30.59 21.42 -43.85
N ALA A 225 -29.86 22.50 -44.11
CA ALA A 225 -30.28 23.90 -43.89
C ALA A 225 -30.62 24.21 -42.42
N ALA A 226 -29.67 24.89 -41.77
CA ALA A 226 -29.84 25.91 -40.72
C ALA A 226 -30.63 25.56 -39.45
N ALA A 227 -29.93 25.47 -38.31
CA ALA A 227 -30.30 26.17 -37.07
C ALA A 227 -29.16 26.14 -36.04
N THR A 228 -28.48 27.27 -35.94
CA THR A 228 -27.95 27.90 -34.72
C THR A 228 -28.06 27.14 -33.38
N THR A 229 -26.91 26.82 -32.79
CA THR A 229 -26.67 27.12 -31.36
C THR A 229 -25.16 27.23 -31.12
N ARG A 230 -24.68 28.46 -31.29
CA ARG A 230 -23.31 28.89 -31.05
C ARG A 230 -23.12 29.03 -29.54
N VAL A 231 -22.57 28.02 -28.87
CA VAL A 231 -22.02 28.18 -27.51
C VAL A 231 -20.51 28.26 -27.63
N THR A 232 -20.02 29.48 -27.82
CA THR A 232 -18.62 29.84 -27.67
C THR A 232 -18.24 29.72 -26.20
N ARG A 233 -17.65 28.59 -25.79
CA ARG A 233 -16.84 28.53 -24.56
C ARG A 233 -15.38 28.67 -24.95
N SER A 234 -14.88 29.88 -24.75
CA SER A 234 -13.49 30.31 -24.94
C SER A 234 -12.51 29.31 -24.32
N LYS A 235 -11.79 28.57 -25.17
CA LYS A 235 -10.55 27.90 -24.76
C LYS A 235 -9.44 28.94 -24.71
N ALA A 236 -9.41 29.71 -23.64
CA ALA A 236 -8.22 30.44 -23.24
C ALA A 236 -7.14 29.38 -22.95
N LYS A 237 -6.17 29.27 -23.86
CA LYS A 237 -4.92 28.53 -23.62
C LYS A 237 -4.16 29.30 -22.55
N MET A 238 -4.41 28.99 -21.28
CA MET A 238 -3.49 29.35 -20.22
C MET A 238 -2.20 28.57 -20.48
N LYS A 239 -1.25 29.22 -21.16
CA LYS A 239 0.17 28.90 -21.03
C LYS A 239 0.51 29.20 -19.59
N THR A 240 0.29 28.22 -18.70
CA THR A 240 0.97 28.21 -17.42
C THR A 240 2.43 28.02 -17.76
N ASN A 241 3.15 29.15 -17.87
CA ASN A 241 4.59 29.16 -17.76
C ASN A 241 4.87 28.52 -16.40
N LEU A 242 5.16 27.21 -16.39
CA LEU A 242 5.76 26.55 -15.24
C LEU A 242 6.94 27.43 -14.86
N SER A 243 6.81 28.03 -13.67
CA SER A 243 7.80 28.92 -13.09
C SER A 243 9.21 28.36 -13.33
N PRO A 244 10.17 29.18 -13.79
CA PRO A 244 11.57 28.78 -13.99
C PRO A 244 12.25 28.17 -12.75
N TYR A 245 11.57 28.19 -11.60
CA TYR A 245 12.06 27.72 -10.31
C TYR A 245 12.33 26.21 -10.24
N MET A 246 11.69 25.37 -11.06
CA MET A 246 11.94 23.91 -11.05
C MET A 246 13.22 23.50 -11.79
N ALA A 247 13.84 24.38 -12.57
CA ALA A 247 15.01 24.04 -13.39
C ALA A 247 16.35 24.03 -12.60
N LYS A 248 16.39 24.60 -11.39
CA LYS A 248 17.63 24.74 -10.60
C LYS A 248 17.83 23.66 -9.52
N MET A 249 16.85 22.79 -9.27
CA MET A 249 17.01 21.64 -8.38
C MET A 249 17.73 20.50 -9.13
N LYS A 250 18.96 20.75 -9.57
CA LYS A 250 19.89 19.68 -10.01
C LYS A 250 20.21 18.86 -8.77
N LYS A 251 19.37 17.87 -8.48
CA LYS A 251 19.64 16.79 -7.53
C LYS A 251 21.04 16.28 -7.81
N THR A 252 21.96 16.51 -6.90
CA THR A 252 23.27 15.87 -6.93
C THR A 252 23.03 14.36 -7.06
N PRO A 253 23.58 13.70 -8.09
CA PRO A 253 23.40 12.26 -8.28
C PRO A 253 24.05 11.53 -7.11
N GLY A 254 23.26 11.21 -6.09
CA GLY A 254 23.74 10.69 -4.82
C GLY A 254 22.82 10.98 -3.62
N GLN A 255 21.99 12.03 -3.68
CA GLN A 255 20.99 12.22 -2.64
C GLN A 255 19.81 11.26 -2.82
N PRO A 256 19.49 10.44 -1.81
CA PRO A 256 18.37 9.51 -1.91
C PRO A 256 17.08 10.30 -2.15
N GLY A 257 16.33 9.91 -3.17
CA GLY A 257 15.12 10.63 -3.54
C GLY A 257 14.08 10.62 -2.41
N THR A 258 13.12 11.55 -2.47
CA THR A 258 11.98 11.66 -1.52
C THR A 258 11.30 10.31 -1.25
N VAL A 259 11.26 9.43 -2.25
CA VAL A 259 10.69 8.08 -2.15
C VAL A 259 11.52 7.16 -1.24
N ALA A 260 12.86 7.27 -1.25
CA ALA A 260 13.73 6.51 -0.36
C ALA A 260 13.55 6.95 1.10
N ASN A 261 13.50 8.26 1.36
CA ASN A 261 13.21 8.82 2.70
C ASN A 261 11.88 8.30 3.24
N LEU A 262 10.82 8.33 2.41
CA LEU A 262 9.51 7.85 2.81
C LEU A 262 9.48 6.34 3.11
N ARG A 263 10.20 5.53 2.32
CA ARG A 263 10.31 4.07 2.56
C ARG A 263 11.00 3.78 3.89
N TYR A 264 12.12 4.45 4.16
CA TYR A 264 12.84 4.29 5.42
C TYR A 264 12.02 4.78 6.62
N HIS A 265 11.34 5.92 6.50
CA HIS A 265 10.46 6.43 7.54
C HIS A 265 9.35 5.41 7.88
N ASN A 266 8.69 4.85 6.86
CA ASN A 266 7.65 3.84 7.06
C ASN A 266 8.20 2.55 7.69
N GLN A 267 9.41 2.14 7.31
CA GLN A 267 10.09 1.00 7.93
C GLN A 267 10.35 1.24 9.41
N ALA A 268 10.90 2.41 9.78
CA ALA A 268 11.13 2.78 11.17
C ALA A 268 9.82 2.80 11.99
N MET A 269 8.72 3.32 11.42
CA MET A 269 7.41 3.31 12.06
C MET A 269 6.91 1.88 12.35
N GLU A 270 7.17 0.92 11.45
CA GLU A 270 6.73 -0.47 11.61
C GLU A 270 7.49 -1.20 12.72
N GLU A 271 8.80 -0.98 12.81
CA GLU A 271 9.66 -1.51 13.88
C GLU A 271 9.22 -0.96 15.25
N LEU A 272 8.94 0.34 15.34
CA LEU A 272 8.59 1.02 16.58
C LEU A 272 7.13 0.76 17.04
N ARG A 273 6.23 0.41 16.12
CA ARG A 273 4.81 0.18 16.42
C ARG A 273 4.58 -0.97 17.41
N ASN A 274 5.44 -1.99 17.36
CA ASN A 274 5.33 -3.18 18.18
C ASN A 274 5.98 -3.00 19.58
N LEU A 275 6.69 -1.89 19.79
CA LEU A 275 7.34 -1.61 21.07
C LEU A 275 6.35 -1.09 22.12
N GLY A 276 6.67 -1.42 23.38
CA GLY A 276 5.97 -0.91 24.55
C GLY A 276 6.26 0.58 24.78
N ALA A 277 5.42 1.24 25.59
CA ALA A 277 5.63 2.65 25.94
C ALA A 277 6.97 2.89 26.67
N GLN A 278 7.39 1.94 27.52
CA GLN A 278 8.66 2.02 28.25
C GLN A 278 9.88 1.93 27.33
N GLU A 279 9.84 1.04 26.34
CA GLU A 279 10.91 0.87 25.35
C GLU A 279 11.02 2.11 24.45
N LEU A 280 9.88 2.63 23.98
CA LEU A 280 9.85 3.88 23.22
C LEU A 280 10.38 5.06 24.04
N GLN A 281 10.06 5.14 25.33
CA GLN A 281 10.58 6.18 26.20
C GLN A 281 12.11 6.05 26.41
N ALA A 282 12.65 4.83 26.46
CA ALA A 282 14.08 4.59 26.50
C ALA A 282 14.75 5.05 25.20
N ILE A 283 14.20 4.69 24.04
CA ILE A 283 14.70 5.13 22.73
C ILE A 283 14.64 6.65 22.59
N CYS A 284 13.55 7.29 23.02
CA CYS A 284 13.46 8.75 23.03
C CYS A 284 14.56 9.39 23.89
N LYS A 285 14.88 8.82 25.07
CA LYS A 285 15.97 9.32 25.92
C LYS A 285 17.34 9.13 25.27
N ASP A 286 17.58 7.98 24.65
CA ASP A 286 18.85 7.66 23.99
C ASP A 286 19.08 8.52 22.74
N GLU A 287 18.01 8.85 22.01
CA GLU A 287 18.06 9.70 20.81
C GLU A 287 17.89 11.21 21.13
N GLY A 288 17.65 11.59 22.38
CA GLY A 288 17.50 13.00 22.80
C GLY A 288 16.17 13.66 22.39
N ILE A 289 15.11 12.87 22.21
CA ILE A 289 13.78 13.29 21.76
C ILE A 289 12.82 13.38 22.96
N ALA A 290 11.98 14.40 23.01
CA ALA A 290 10.94 14.53 24.04
C ALA A 290 9.81 13.51 23.82
N TYR A 291 9.44 12.76 24.86
CA TYR A 291 8.36 11.76 24.77
C TYR A 291 7.00 12.39 25.11
N ASN A 292 6.19 12.67 24.09
CA ASN A 292 4.85 13.28 24.24
C ASN A 292 3.68 12.27 24.19
N GLY A 293 3.99 10.97 24.18
CA GLY A 293 3.00 9.90 24.09
C GLY A 293 3.45 8.80 23.14
N LYS A 294 2.72 7.68 23.13
CA LYS A 294 3.10 6.51 22.31
C LYS A 294 3.10 6.83 20.81
N ILE A 295 2.06 7.53 20.33
CA ILE A 295 1.91 7.81 18.91
C ILE A 295 2.95 8.85 18.47
N ASP A 296 3.04 9.98 19.17
CA ASP A 296 3.96 11.07 18.82
C ASP A 296 5.42 10.63 18.94
N GLY A 297 5.77 9.86 19.97
CA GLY A 297 7.13 9.33 20.12
C GLY A 297 7.56 8.45 18.94
N ILE A 298 6.67 7.64 18.36
CA ILE A 298 6.98 6.84 17.16
C ILE A 298 7.27 7.75 15.97
N PHE A 299 6.44 8.78 15.73
CA PHE A 299 6.64 9.73 14.63
C PHE A 299 7.93 10.53 14.79
N ASP A 300 8.22 11.00 16.00
CA ASP A 300 9.41 11.80 16.28
C ASP A 300 10.69 10.98 16.11
N ILE A 301 10.73 9.74 16.62
CA ILE A 301 11.85 8.81 16.43
C ILE A 301 12.03 8.48 14.94
N ALA A 302 10.96 8.10 14.23
CA ALA A 302 11.05 7.75 12.81
C ALA A 302 11.55 8.94 11.96
N SER A 303 11.07 10.15 12.26
CA SER A 303 11.53 11.38 11.63
C SER A 303 12.99 11.68 11.94
N HIS A 304 13.40 11.54 13.20
CA HIS A 304 14.79 11.74 13.63
C HIS A 304 15.75 10.76 12.97
N ARG A 305 15.44 9.45 12.96
CA ARG A 305 16.24 8.43 12.27
C ARG A 305 16.35 8.70 10.78
N THR A 306 15.26 9.14 10.14
CA THR A 306 15.25 9.50 8.72
C THR A 306 16.19 10.68 8.45
N ARG A 307 16.10 11.76 9.25
CA ARG A 307 17.04 12.90 9.14
C ARG A 307 18.49 12.48 9.36
N LYS A 308 18.75 11.65 10.38
CA LYS A 308 20.09 11.14 10.70
C LYS A 308 20.67 10.28 9.57
N ASN A 309 19.87 9.44 8.92
CA ASN A 309 20.33 8.50 7.90
C ASN A 309 20.50 9.15 6.51
N PHE A 310 19.62 10.06 6.13
CA PHE A 310 19.65 10.71 4.82
C PHE A 310 20.44 12.02 4.80
N GLY A 311 20.97 12.41 5.96
CA GLY A 311 21.46 13.75 6.18
C GLY A 311 20.29 14.72 6.23
N GLU A 312 20.32 15.62 7.20
CA GLU A 312 19.47 16.78 7.19
C GLU A 312 19.81 17.58 5.91
N VAL A 313 19.06 17.33 4.84
CA VAL A 313 18.77 18.39 3.88
C VAL A 313 18.05 19.39 4.75
N GLU A 314 18.80 20.38 5.26
CA GLU A 314 18.21 21.52 5.95
C GLU A 314 16.97 21.89 5.15
N PRO A 315 15.80 22.04 5.79
CA PRO A 315 14.64 22.51 5.09
C PRO A 315 15.09 23.79 4.41
N VAL A 316 15.24 23.74 3.08
CA VAL A 316 15.59 24.91 2.28
C VAL A 316 14.61 25.96 2.75
N ASP A 317 15.14 26.97 3.42
CA ASP A 317 14.37 27.96 4.13
C ASP A 317 13.60 28.75 3.07
N MET A 318 12.44 28.22 2.68
CA MET A 318 11.59 28.80 1.65
C MET A 318 10.90 30.07 2.17
N SER A 319 11.23 30.50 3.39
CA SER A 319 10.83 31.78 3.96
C SER A 319 11.57 32.98 3.34
N GLY A 320 12.72 32.78 2.66
CA GLY A 320 13.54 33.88 2.12
C GLY A 320 13.28 34.31 0.67
N VAL A 321 12.29 33.77 -0.04
CA VAL A 321 12.08 34.05 -1.50
C VAL A 321 10.75 34.79 -1.79
N PHE A 322 10.04 35.24 -0.76
CA PHE A 322 8.83 36.07 -0.95
C PHE A 322 9.05 37.58 -0.74
N GLU A 323 10.25 38.04 -0.41
CA GLU A 323 10.59 39.48 -0.33
C GLU A 323 11.40 39.94 -1.54
N ALA A 324 10.79 39.94 -2.73
CA ALA A 324 11.29 40.72 -3.87
C ALA A 324 10.21 40.76 -4.96
N GLU A 325 9.16 41.56 -4.76
CA GLU A 325 8.36 42.19 -5.83
C GLU A 325 7.21 42.99 -5.20
N GLU A 326 7.52 44.09 -4.52
CA GLU A 326 6.57 45.21 -4.35
C GLU A 326 7.33 46.51 -4.01
N GLU A 327 8.03 47.07 -4.99
CA GLU A 327 8.43 48.49 -4.95
C GLU A 327 8.45 49.05 -6.39
N THR A 328 7.26 49.32 -6.92
CA THR A 328 7.06 50.31 -7.98
C THR A 328 6.03 51.32 -7.51
N SER A 329 6.39 52.12 -6.51
CA SER A 329 5.65 53.35 -6.21
C SER A 329 6.08 54.43 -7.19
N VAL A 330 5.19 54.64 -8.15
CA VAL A 330 5.14 55.71 -9.14
C VAL A 330 5.62 57.07 -8.59
N THR A 331 6.54 57.65 -9.34
CA THR A 331 6.88 59.08 -9.39
C THR A 331 5.63 59.92 -9.59
N GLY A 332 5.28 60.72 -8.57
CA GLY A 332 4.36 61.85 -8.66
C GLY A 332 5.07 63.09 -8.16
N ASP A 333 5.80 63.73 -9.07
CA ASP A 333 6.21 65.13 -9.00
C ASP A 333 4.95 65.98 -9.20
N ASP A 334 4.55 66.76 -8.20
CA ASP A 334 3.74 67.96 -8.43
C ASP A 334 4.11 69.01 -7.37
N GLY A 335 4.70 70.10 -7.85
CA GLY A 335 5.18 71.20 -7.07
C GLY A 335 4.05 72.09 -6.56
N GLY A 336 4.32 72.78 -5.46
CA GLY A 336 3.46 73.80 -4.90
C GLY A 336 4.21 74.58 -3.84
N GLN A 337 5.13 75.44 -4.27
CA GLN A 337 5.48 76.66 -3.54
C GLN A 337 4.24 77.57 -3.57
N ASP A 338 3.94 78.20 -2.43
CA ASP A 338 3.41 79.57 -2.25
C ASP A 338 3.41 79.79 -0.72
N GLU A 339 4.24 80.69 -0.18
CA GLU A 339 3.88 82.10 0.14
C GLU A 339 2.67 82.18 1.10
N GLU A 340 2.60 82.97 2.18
CA GLU A 340 3.34 84.10 2.76
C GLU A 340 2.67 84.38 4.14
N ALA A 341 3.35 85.16 4.99
CA ALA A 341 2.91 85.91 6.19
C ALA A 341 3.39 85.39 7.57
#